data_AF-A0A7C4N9G9-F1
#
_entry.id   AF-A0A7C4N9G9-F1
#
_cell.length_a   1.000
_cell.length_b   1.000
_cell.length_c   1.000
_cell.angle_alpha   90.00
_cell.angle_beta   90.00
_cell.angle_gamma   90.00
#
_symmetry.space_group_name_H-M   'P 1'
#
loop_
_entity.id
_entity.type
_entity.pdbx_description
1 polymer ?
#
loop_
_entity_poly.entity_id
_entity_poly.type
_entity_poly.pdbx_seq_one_letter_code
_entity_poly.pdbx_strand_id
1 'polypeptide(L)'
;TRARALEQKFGAVDWKTIHDAAIAAGGWPELGGDAAWGFFKLVVPNPRKNVGGLAAMVAAAGEYYDKPNISVADVTNPDFQKWLKELMGSVTAISGASAYTAEDFALLGYSVGDGGQMLESDLLANMAGIANRWQDPLAVRYPKYVTWFDFPFSVWIGPETSAAEKNAALDFQKYLLSQPVQDKAVNYGLRPVNAEVSVDRPDSPFTRWKDAGITPVVQRTSAMRSPDRDVLQALLRWFDLNVAQ
;
A
#
# COMPACT_ATOMS: atom_id res chain seq x y z
N THR A 1 -4.26 -13.97 16.78
CA THR A 1 -3.58 -13.28 15.68
C THR A 1 -3.40 -11.83 16.05
N ARG A 2 -2.35 -11.17 15.57
CA ARG A 2 -2.10 -9.73 15.76
C ARG A 2 -3.27 -8.89 15.27
N ALA A 3 -3.79 -9.22 14.08
CA ALA A 3 -4.96 -8.57 13.51
C ALA A 3 -6.18 -8.63 14.44
N ARG A 4 -6.48 -9.81 15.01
CA ARG A 4 -7.62 -9.98 15.93
C ARG A 4 -7.44 -9.18 17.22
N ALA A 5 -6.23 -9.05 17.75
CA ALA A 5 -5.97 -8.24 18.94
C ALA A 5 -6.30 -6.76 18.67
N LEU A 6 -5.89 -6.23 17.51
CA LEU A 6 -6.25 -4.87 17.09
C LEU A 6 -7.76 -4.72 16.88
N GLU A 7 -8.42 -5.66 16.20
CA GLU A 7 -9.87 -5.64 15.98
C GLU A 7 -10.67 -5.69 17.29
N GLN A 8 -10.26 -6.52 18.25
CA GLN A 8 -10.94 -6.62 19.53
C GLN A 8 -10.79 -5.35 20.37
N LYS A 9 -9.64 -4.66 20.28
CA LYS A 9 -9.38 -3.44 21.03
C LYS A 9 -10.00 -2.20 20.40
N PHE A 10 -9.90 -2.06 19.08
CA PHE A 10 -10.24 -0.82 18.36
C PHE A 10 -11.46 -0.96 17.44
N GLY A 11 -11.95 -2.18 17.19
CA GLY A 11 -13.03 -2.46 16.25
C GLY A 11 -12.54 -2.52 14.80
N ALA A 12 -12.23 -1.36 14.21
CA ALA A 12 -11.70 -1.27 12.86
C ALA A 12 -10.17 -1.14 12.87
N VAL A 13 -9.49 -1.74 11.89
CA VAL A 13 -8.05 -1.57 11.67
C VAL A 13 -7.85 -0.59 10.53
N ASP A 14 -7.63 0.65 10.91
CA ASP A 14 -7.44 1.81 10.05
C ASP A 14 -6.12 2.52 10.44
N TRP A 15 -5.70 3.55 9.74
CA TRP A 15 -4.48 4.31 10.04
C TRP A 15 -4.44 4.90 11.43
N LYS A 16 -5.60 5.27 12.01
CA LYS A 16 -5.68 5.72 13.41
C LYS A 16 -5.37 4.56 14.35
N THR A 17 -5.96 3.39 14.14
CA THR A 17 -5.65 2.17 14.91
C THR A 17 -4.18 1.78 14.78
N ILE A 18 -3.60 1.87 13.58
CA ILE A 18 -2.17 1.58 13.35
C ILE A 18 -1.29 2.60 14.09
N HIS A 19 -1.64 3.88 14.09
CA HIS A 19 -0.96 4.90 14.87
C HIS A 19 -1.05 4.62 16.38
N ASP A 20 -2.25 4.34 16.89
CA ASP A 20 -2.46 4.07 18.32
C ASP A 20 -1.72 2.81 18.77
N ALA A 21 -1.60 1.80 17.88
CA ALA A 21 -0.75 0.64 18.09
C ALA A 21 0.75 1.00 18.10
N ALA A 22 1.19 1.85 17.16
CA ALA A 22 2.57 2.31 17.04
C ALA A 22 3.08 3.06 18.28
N ILE A 23 2.21 3.81 18.97
CA ILE A 23 2.59 4.58 20.17
C ILE A 23 2.30 3.87 21.49
N ALA A 24 1.79 2.63 21.47
CA ALA A 24 1.47 1.88 22.67
C ALA A 24 2.75 1.52 23.45
N ALA A 25 3.01 2.25 24.53
CA ALA A 25 4.21 2.09 25.35
C ALA A 25 4.27 0.73 26.07
N GLY A 26 3.12 0.09 26.30
CA GLY A 26 3.06 -1.27 26.83
C GLY A 26 3.18 -2.37 25.76
N GLY A 27 3.34 -2.01 24.48
CA GLY A 27 3.45 -2.94 23.36
C GLY A 27 2.21 -3.81 23.16
N TRP A 28 2.40 -4.99 22.58
CA TRP A 28 1.31 -5.94 22.32
C TRP A 28 0.46 -6.32 23.54
N PRO A 29 0.98 -6.47 24.77
CA PRO A 29 0.16 -6.65 25.97
C PRO A 29 -0.90 -5.57 26.17
N GLU A 30 -0.53 -4.31 25.97
CA GLU A 30 -1.48 -3.20 26.05
C GLU A 30 -2.54 -3.30 24.94
N LEU A 31 -2.14 -3.80 23.77
CA LEU A 31 -3.01 -4.04 22.61
C LEU A 31 -3.87 -5.31 22.73
N GLY A 32 -3.77 -6.06 23.83
CA GLY A 32 -4.50 -7.33 24.03
C GLY A 32 -3.87 -8.53 23.29
N GLY A 33 -2.62 -8.39 22.84
CA GLY A 33 -1.82 -9.44 22.22
C GLY A 33 -0.83 -10.11 23.17
N ASP A 34 0.00 -10.99 22.61
CA ASP A 34 1.04 -11.72 23.36
C ASP A 34 2.24 -10.82 23.68
N ALA A 35 2.73 -10.89 24.92
CA ALA A 35 3.93 -10.17 25.36
C ALA A 35 5.18 -10.54 24.55
N ALA A 36 5.27 -11.76 24.06
CA ALA A 36 6.38 -12.23 23.23
C ALA A 36 6.47 -11.51 21.87
N TRP A 37 5.41 -10.82 21.44
CA TRP A 37 5.42 -10.06 20.18
C TRP A 37 6.12 -8.70 20.31
N GLY A 38 6.35 -8.20 21.54
CA GLY A 38 7.06 -6.95 21.79
C GLY A 38 6.22 -5.71 21.46
N PHE A 39 6.82 -4.73 20.76
CA PHE A 39 6.13 -3.52 20.31
C PHE A 39 5.56 -3.71 18.90
N PHE A 40 4.50 -2.94 18.59
CA PHE A 40 3.99 -2.86 17.22
C PHE A 40 5.05 -2.28 16.29
N LYS A 41 5.22 -2.92 15.13
CA LYS A 41 6.19 -2.52 14.10
C LYS A 41 5.49 -2.23 12.79
N LEU A 42 5.51 -0.97 12.36
CA LEU A 42 4.91 -0.55 11.11
C LEU A 42 5.77 -1.00 9.92
N VAL A 43 5.10 -1.53 8.89
CA VAL A 43 5.71 -1.95 7.63
C VAL A 43 5.22 -1.06 6.50
N VAL A 44 6.04 -0.05 6.17
CA VAL A 44 5.80 0.83 5.03
C VAL A 44 7.13 0.99 4.27
N PRO A 45 7.14 0.84 2.93
CA PRO A 45 8.35 1.02 2.14
C PRO A 45 8.92 2.44 2.28
N ASN A 46 10.22 2.62 2.06
CA ASN A 46 10.82 3.96 2.05
C ASN A 46 10.17 4.83 0.95
N PRO A 47 9.51 5.97 1.28
CA PRO A 47 8.81 6.82 0.32
C PRO A 47 9.70 7.40 -0.80
N ARG A 48 11.01 7.52 -0.58
CA ARG A 48 11.99 7.98 -1.58
C ARG A 48 12.36 6.91 -2.61
N LYS A 49 12.18 5.64 -2.25
CA LYS A 49 12.66 4.49 -3.06
C LYS A 49 11.52 3.66 -3.61
N ASN A 50 10.35 3.73 -3.00
CA ASN A 50 9.18 2.95 -3.39
C ASN A 50 7.90 3.80 -3.25
N VAL A 51 7.12 3.84 -4.32
CA VAL A 51 5.89 4.62 -4.41
C VAL A 51 4.82 4.18 -3.41
N GLY A 52 4.81 2.90 -3.01
CA GLY A 52 3.91 2.38 -1.98
C GLY A 52 4.11 3.07 -0.63
N GLY A 53 5.35 3.49 -0.33
CA GLY A 53 5.66 4.26 0.88
C GLY A 53 5.03 5.65 0.87
N LEU A 54 5.18 6.36 -0.23
CA LEU A 54 4.57 7.68 -0.40
C LEU A 54 3.04 7.59 -0.44
N ALA A 55 2.50 6.56 -1.11
CA ALA A 55 1.07 6.28 -1.15
C ALA A 55 0.48 5.96 0.23
N ALA A 56 1.26 5.35 1.13
CA ALA A 56 0.87 5.12 2.53
C ALA A 56 0.73 6.43 3.30
N MET A 57 1.67 7.37 3.13
CA MET A 57 1.56 8.70 3.75
C MET A 57 0.34 9.48 3.23
N VAL A 58 0.05 9.36 1.93
CA VAL A 58 -1.15 9.95 1.30
C VAL A 58 -2.43 9.32 1.86
N ALA A 59 -2.50 7.99 1.95
CA ALA A 59 -3.65 7.29 2.51
C ALA A 59 -3.88 7.65 3.99
N ALA A 60 -2.81 7.69 4.79
CA ALA A 60 -2.85 8.09 6.19
C ALA A 60 -3.36 9.53 6.36
N ALA A 61 -2.93 10.47 5.50
CA ALA A 61 -3.43 11.84 5.50
C ALA A 61 -4.92 11.91 5.13
N GLY A 62 -5.34 11.19 4.09
CA GLY A 62 -6.74 11.14 3.67
C GLY A 62 -7.66 10.65 4.79
N GLU A 63 -7.22 9.63 5.52
CA GLU A 63 -7.98 9.09 6.64
C GLU A 63 -7.95 9.98 7.89
N TYR A 64 -6.79 10.57 8.22
CA TYR A 64 -6.66 11.53 9.32
C TYR A 64 -7.64 12.71 9.18
N TYR A 65 -7.76 13.23 7.95
CA TYR A 65 -8.65 14.36 7.65
C TYR A 65 -10.07 13.96 7.21
N ASP A 66 -10.36 12.65 7.19
CA ASP A 66 -11.59 12.07 6.66
C ASP A 66 -12.01 12.64 5.30
N LYS A 67 -11.07 12.71 4.34
CA LYS A 67 -11.33 13.24 3.00
C LYS A 67 -10.43 12.63 1.92
N PRO A 68 -10.93 12.49 0.68
CA PRO A 68 -10.17 11.89 -0.41
C PRO A 68 -9.17 12.86 -1.08
N ASN A 69 -9.26 14.16 -0.81
CA ASN A 69 -8.37 15.16 -1.41
C ASN A 69 -7.58 15.88 -0.31
N ILE A 70 -6.26 15.81 -0.41
CA ILE A 70 -5.32 16.42 0.54
C ILE A 70 -4.55 17.55 -0.14
N SER A 71 -4.33 18.63 0.61
CA SER A 71 -3.62 19.82 0.15
C SER A 71 -2.26 19.99 0.83
N VAL A 72 -1.46 20.95 0.37
CA VAL A 72 -0.20 21.30 1.04
C VAL A 72 -0.46 21.78 2.47
N ALA A 73 -1.53 22.56 2.70
CA ALA A 73 -1.89 23.03 4.04
C ALA A 73 -2.18 21.86 5.00
N ASP A 74 -2.81 20.80 4.50
CA ASP A 74 -3.09 19.59 5.30
C ASP A 74 -1.80 18.87 5.70
N VAL A 75 -0.88 18.63 4.76
CA VAL A 75 0.35 17.87 5.03
C VAL A 75 1.44 18.68 5.75
N THR A 76 1.28 20.00 5.79
CA THR A 76 2.15 20.92 6.53
C THR A 76 1.58 21.35 7.88
N ASN A 77 0.36 20.91 8.22
CA ASN A 77 -0.24 21.18 9.52
C ASN A 77 0.60 20.56 10.65
N PRO A 78 0.95 21.33 11.71
CA PRO A 78 1.79 20.84 12.80
C PRO A 78 1.23 19.62 13.56
N ASP A 79 -0.08 19.55 13.76
CA ASP A 79 -0.73 18.45 14.49
C ASP A 79 -0.67 17.15 13.67
N PHE A 80 -0.93 17.26 12.37
CA PHE A 80 -0.75 16.12 11.45
C PHE A 80 0.72 15.69 11.35
N GLN A 81 1.66 16.63 11.26
CA GLN A 81 3.08 16.29 11.22
C GLN A 81 3.58 15.61 12.50
N LYS A 82 3.04 16.00 13.66
CA LYS A 82 3.32 15.32 14.92
C LYS A 82 2.78 13.88 14.88
N TRP A 83 1.50 13.72 14.52
CA TRP A 83 0.86 12.41 14.40
C TRP A 83 1.58 11.50 13.39
N LEU A 84 1.99 12.05 12.24
CA LEU A 84 2.72 11.31 11.22
C LEU A 84 4.13 10.92 11.70
N LYS A 85 4.78 11.76 12.51
CA LYS A 85 6.08 11.43 13.13
C LYS A 85 5.95 10.25 14.09
N GLU A 86 4.91 10.26 14.92
CA GLU A 86 4.60 9.19 15.86
C GLU A 86 4.33 7.87 15.12
N LEU A 87 3.51 7.90 14.07
CA LEU A 87 3.25 6.75 13.20
C LEU A 87 4.55 6.22 12.55
N MET A 88 5.26 7.08 11.83
CA MET A 88 6.45 6.70 11.05
C MET A 88 7.65 6.36 11.94
N GLY A 89 7.67 6.79 13.21
CA GLY A 89 8.70 6.41 14.18
C GLY A 89 8.66 4.94 14.59
N SER A 90 7.54 4.25 14.37
CA SER A 90 7.40 2.79 14.60
C SER A 90 7.86 1.93 13.41
N VAL A 91 8.28 2.57 12.32
CA VAL A 91 8.81 1.88 11.15
C VAL A 91 10.18 1.28 11.51
N THR A 92 10.37 -0.02 11.28
CA THR A 92 11.63 -0.68 11.62
C THR A 92 12.78 -0.19 10.74
N ALA A 93 13.95 0.04 11.33
CA ALA A 93 15.14 0.57 10.65
C ALA A 93 15.61 -0.24 9.43
N ILE A 94 15.19 -1.51 9.31
CA ILE A 94 15.44 -2.35 8.13
C ILE A 94 14.86 -1.69 6.85
N SER A 95 13.78 -0.93 6.97
CA SER A 95 13.14 -0.19 5.88
C SER A 95 13.81 1.16 5.54
N GLY A 96 14.63 1.72 6.44
CA GLY A 96 15.27 3.01 6.25
C GLY A 96 16.21 3.03 5.03
N ALA A 97 16.79 1.87 4.69
CA ALA A 97 17.74 1.72 3.60
C ALA A 97 17.20 1.00 2.34
N SER A 98 16.06 0.30 2.37
CA SER A 98 15.59 -0.51 1.23
C SER A 98 14.33 0.02 0.55
N ALA A 99 14.13 -0.35 -0.72
CA ALA A 99 12.87 -0.16 -1.44
C ALA A 99 11.76 -1.13 -0.97
N TYR A 100 11.85 -1.55 0.30
CA TYR A 100 11.21 -2.70 0.95
C TYR A 100 9.97 -3.23 0.23
N THR A 101 10.01 -4.48 -0.17
CA THR A 101 8.96 -5.11 -1.00
C THR A 101 8.15 -6.14 -0.21
N ALA A 102 7.04 -6.60 -0.78
CA ALA A 102 6.29 -7.74 -0.23
C ALA A 102 7.12 -9.03 -0.21
N GLU A 103 8.15 -9.15 -1.06
CA GLU A 103 9.11 -10.26 -1.03
C GLU A 103 9.97 -10.19 0.24
N ASP A 104 10.50 -9.02 0.60
CA ASP A 104 11.25 -8.83 1.85
C ASP A 104 10.39 -9.19 3.08
N PHE A 105 9.10 -8.85 3.03
CA PHE A 105 8.12 -9.22 4.06
C PHE A 105 7.88 -10.73 4.12
N ALA A 106 7.73 -11.38 2.97
CA ALA A 106 7.63 -12.82 2.90
C ALA A 106 8.87 -13.52 3.47
N LEU A 107 10.07 -12.99 3.17
CA LEU A 107 11.34 -13.59 3.57
C LEU A 107 11.66 -13.41 5.06
N LEU A 108 11.44 -12.21 5.59
CA LEU A 108 11.94 -11.81 6.92
C LEU A 108 10.90 -11.94 8.04
N GLY A 109 9.61 -12.14 7.72
CA GLY A 109 8.62 -12.52 8.72
C GLY A 109 8.30 -11.44 9.76
N TYR A 110 7.95 -11.85 10.98
CA TYR A 110 7.69 -10.89 12.07
C TYR A 110 8.92 -10.09 12.52
N SER A 111 10.13 -10.41 12.04
CA SER A 111 11.32 -9.62 12.40
C SER A 111 11.24 -8.20 11.80
N VAL A 112 10.52 -8.04 10.69
CA VAL A 112 10.43 -6.79 9.93
C VAL A 112 9.18 -5.98 10.20
N GLY A 113 8.07 -6.61 10.57
CA GLY A 113 6.99 -5.91 11.26
C GLY A 113 5.68 -6.68 11.37
N ASP A 114 4.66 -5.98 11.84
CA ASP A 114 3.40 -6.58 12.31
C ASP A 114 2.18 -6.17 11.46
N GLY A 115 2.24 -5.02 10.79
CA GLY A 115 1.17 -4.51 9.93
C GLY A 115 1.58 -3.23 9.22
N GLY A 116 0.91 -2.89 8.13
CA GLY A 116 1.18 -1.68 7.35
C GLY A 116 0.56 -1.71 5.97
N GLN A 117 1.12 -0.96 5.03
CA GLN A 117 0.57 -0.81 3.68
C GLN A 117 1.61 -1.16 2.61
N MET A 118 1.16 -1.95 1.62
CA MET A 118 1.91 -2.34 0.44
C MET A 118 1.03 -2.24 -0.81
N LEU A 119 1.64 -2.31 -2.00
CA LEU A 119 0.89 -2.48 -3.24
C LEU A 119 0.20 -3.85 -3.26
N GLU A 120 -1.07 -3.88 -3.65
CA GLU A 120 -1.86 -5.12 -3.71
C GLU A 120 -1.24 -6.14 -4.66
N SER A 121 -0.75 -5.71 -5.83
CA SER A 121 -0.09 -6.58 -6.81
C SER A 121 1.13 -7.27 -6.21
N ASP A 122 1.97 -6.50 -5.51
CA ASP A 122 3.19 -7.02 -4.88
C ASP A 122 2.82 -8.01 -3.77
N LEU A 123 1.79 -7.70 -2.98
CA LEU A 123 1.31 -8.59 -1.94
C LEU A 123 0.76 -9.91 -2.52
N LEU A 124 -0.11 -9.83 -3.53
CA LEU A 124 -0.71 -11.00 -4.18
C LEU A 124 0.34 -11.91 -4.82
N ALA A 125 1.37 -11.32 -5.43
CA ALA A 125 2.48 -12.07 -6.01
C ALA A 125 3.29 -12.87 -4.97
N ASN A 126 3.36 -12.38 -3.73
CA ASN A 126 4.17 -12.96 -2.65
C ASN A 126 3.35 -13.69 -1.57
N MET A 127 2.02 -13.64 -1.63
CA MET A 127 1.12 -14.12 -0.59
C MET A 127 1.28 -15.62 -0.28
N ALA A 128 1.59 -16.44 -1.28
CA ALA A 128 1.86 -17.86 -1.08
C ALA A 128 3.13 -18.09 -0.23
N GLY A 129 4.17 -17.29 -0.46
CA GLY A 129 5.39 -17.31 0.34
C GLY A 129 5.16 -16.86 1.78
N ILE A 130 4.36 -15.80 1.95
CA ILE A 130 3.94 -15.28 3.26
C ILE A 130 3.18 -16.37 4.03
N ALA A 131 2.12 -16.93 3.43
CA ALA A 131 1.26 -17.94 4.07
C ALA A 131 2.03 -19.19 4.52
N ASN A 132 3.05 -19.61 3.78
CA ASN A 132 3.86 -20.78 4.14
C ASN A 132 4.87 -20.50 5.26
N ARG A 133 5.32 -19.25 5.41
CA ARG A 133 6.38 -18.87 6.37
C ARG A 133 5.82 -18.31 7.67
N TRP A 134 4.63 -17.74 7.63
CA TRP A 134 4.03 -17.01 8.75
C TRP A 134 3.09 -17.94 9.54
N GLN A 135 3.33 -18.06 10.85
CA GLN A 135 2.44 -18.82 11.73
C GLN A 135 1.09 -18.11 11.98
N ASP A 136 1.10 -16.77 11.98
CA ASP A 136 -0.10 -15.95 12.06
C ASP A 136 -0.49 -15.48 10.64
N PRO A 137 -1.67 -15.86 10.11
CA PRO A 137 -2.05 -15.54 8.74
C PRO A 137 -2.22 -14.04 8.54
N LEU A 138 -1.77 -13.55 7.38
CA LEU A 138 -1.94 -12.14 7.03
C LEU A 138 -3.42 -11.80 6.89
N ALA A 139 -3.83 -10.70 7.53
CA ALA A 139 -5.15 -10.11 7.38
C ALA A 139 -5.04 -8.84 6.50
N VAL A 140 -5.65 -8.88 5.33
CA VAL A 140 -5.70 -7.75 4.39
C VAL A 140 -6.96 -6.94 4.63
N ARG A 141 -6.82 -5.62 4.71
CA ARG A 141 -7.93 -4.67 4.83
C ARG A 141 -7.75 -3.58 3.78
N TYR A 142 -8.86 -3.12 3.22
CA TYR A 142 -8.85 -1.97 2.32
C TYR A 142 -9.20 -0.74 3.13
N PRO A 143 -8.37 0.31 3.12
CA PRO A 143 -8.69 1.55 3.83
C PRO A 143 -9.93 2.21 3.23
N LYS A 144 -10.61 3.05 4.02
CA LYS A 144 -11.78 3.83 3.54
C LYS A 144 -11.41 4.69 2.32
N TYR A 145 -10.23 5.29 2.38
CA TYR A 145 -9.64 6.11 1.32
C TYR A 145 -8.53 5.35 0.60
N VAL A 146 -8.89 4.52 -0.38
CA VAL A 146 -7.91 3.75 -1.17
C VAL A 146 -7.14 4.66 -2.12
N THR A 147 -5.81 4.60 -2.06
CA THR A 147 -4.92 5.19 -3.07
C THR A 147 -4.76 4.21 -4.23
N TRP A 148 -5.32 4.54 -5.39
CA TRP A 148 -5.16 3.74 -6.60
C TRP A 148 -3.81 4.04 -7.25
N PHE A 149 -3.06 2.99 -7.53
CA PHE A 149 -1.82 3.08 -8.27
C PHE A 149 -2.04 2.49 -9.67
N ASP A 150 -2.37 3.37 -10.61
CA ASP A 150 -2.58 3.01 -12.00
C ASP A 150 -1.25 2.99 -12.77
N PHE A 151 -1.20 2.23 -13.86
CA PHE A 151 -0.05 2.13 -14.76
C PHE A 151 -0.36 2.81 -16.09
N PRO A 152 -0.27 4.15 -16.19
CA PRO A 152 -0.63 4.87 -17.40
C PRO A 152 0.34 4.56 -18.54
N PHE A 153 -0.20 4.36 -19.74
CA PHE A 153 0.58 4.27 -20.97
C PHE A 153 0.55 5.61 -21.68
N SER A 154 1.72 6.21 -21.91
CA SER A 154 1.86 7.48 -22.64
C SER A 154 2.76 7.29 -23.86
N VAL A 155 2.35 7.88 -24.99
CA VAL A 155 3.17 7.93 -26.20
C VAL A 155 3.90 9.26 -26.24
N TRP A 156 5.23 9.21 -26.20
CA TRP A 156 6.06 10.40 -26.40
C TRP A 156 6.00 10.86 -27.86
N ILE A 157 5.81 12.16 -28.08
CA ILE A 157 5.73 12.77 -29.41
C ILE A 157 6.76 13.91 -29.44
N GLY A 158 7.97 13.59 -29.91
CA GLY A 158 9.05 14.56 -30.11
C GLY A 158 9.50 14.65 -31.58
N PRO A 159 10.37 15.62 -31.91
CA PRO A 159 11.01 15.72 -33.23
C PRO A 159 11.77 14.46 -33.66
N GLU A 160 12.25 13.68 -32.69
CA GLU A 160 12.95 12.41 -32.86
C GLU A 160 12.01 11.23 -33.17
N THR A 161 10.69 11.38 -33.01
CA THR A 161 9.73 10.29 -33.15
C THR A 161 9.07 10.30 -34.52
N SER A 162 9.34 9.27 -35.32
CA SER A 162 8.73 9.05 -36.63
C SER A 162 7.23 8.68 -36.52
N ALA A 163 6.51 8.79 -37.64
CA ALA A 163 5.12 8.33 -37.72
C ALA A 163 4.99 6.81 -37.51
N ALA A 164 5.96 6.03 -37.99
CA ALA A 164 5.96 4.57 -37.84
C ALA A 164 6.10 4.15 -36.38
N GLU A 165 6.98 4.80 -35.61
CA GLU A 165 7.16 4.52 -34.18
C GLU A 165 5.91 4.89 -33.38
N LYS A 166 5.23 6.00 -33.73
CA LYS A 166 3.96 6.37 -33.11
C LYS A 166 2.89 5.31 -33.35
N ASN A 167 2.76 4.82 -34.59
CA ASN A 167 1.82 3.76 -34.92
C ASN A 167 2.15 2.45 -34.18
N ALA A 168 3.43 2.08 -34.11
CA ALA A 168 3.86 0.91 -33.36
C ALA A 168 3.56 1.02 -31.86
N ALA A 169 3.74 2.20 -31.25
CA ALA A 169 3.38 2.44 -29.86
C ALA A 169 1.87 2.31 -29.60
N LEU A 170 1.03 2.77 -30.54
CA LEU A 170 -0.43 2.59 -30.47
C LEU A 170 -0.82 1.12 -30.63
N ASP A 171 -0.18 0.37 -31.52
CA ASP A 171 -0.44 -1.06 -31.67
C ASP A 171 0.00 -1.87 -30.44
N PHE A 172 1.11 -1.48 -29.81
CA PHE A 172 1.52 -2.04 -28.52
C PHE A 172 0.53 -1.71 -27.41
N GLN A 173 0.01 -0.47 -27.34
CA GLN A 173 -1.05 -0.11 -26.40
C GLN A 173 -2.30 -0.99 -26.60
N LYS A 174 -2.76 -1.17 -27.84
CA LYS A 174 -3.89 -2.06 -28.15
C LYS A 174 -3.61 -3.50 -27.72
N TYR A 175 -2.39 -3.99 -27.93
CA TYR A 175 -1.97 -5.31 -27.46
C TYR A 175 -2.07 -5.42 -25.94
N LEU A 176 -1.55 -4.45 -25.19
CA LEU A 176 -1.64 -4.43 -23.71
C LEU A 176 -3.08 -4.40 -23.20
N LEU A 177 -3.99 -3.73 -23.92
CA LEU A 177 -5.41 -3.63 -23.58
C LEU A 177 -6.26 -4.83 -24.07
N SER A 178 -5.68 -5.70 -24.88
CA SER A 178 -6.38 -6.89 -25.40
C SER A 178 -6.76 -7.83 -24.26
N GLN A 179 -7.91 -8.50 -24.41
CA GLN A 179 -8.42 -9.45 -23.41
C GLN A 179 -7.38 -10.51 -23.02
N PRO A 180 -6.66 -11.19 -23.95
CA PRO A 180 -5.68 -12.21 -23.57
C PRO A 180 -4.49 -11.68 -22.74
N VAL A 181 -4.11 -10.41 -22.93
CA VAL A 181 -3.00 -9.80 -22.18
C VAL A 181 -3.47 -9.34 -20.80
N GLN A 182 -4.64 -8.70 -20.74
CA GLN A 182 -5.27 -8.32 -19.47
C GLN A 182 -5.58 -9.56 -18.61
N ASP A 183 -5.98 -10.67 -19.22
CA ASP A 183 -6.16 -11.96 -18.53
C ASP A 183 -4.87 -12.45 -17.89
N LYS A 184 -3.74 -12.34 -18.59
CA LYS A 184 -2.43 -12.70 -18.02
C LYS A 184 -2.05 -11.77 -16.87
N ALA A 185 -2.32 -10.47 -16.99
CA ALA A 185 -2.01 -9.47 -15.98
C ALA A 185 -2.68 -9.74 -14.63
N VAL A 186 -3.91 -10.29 -14.62
CA VAL A 186 -4.60 -10.70 -13.39
C VAL A 186 -3.79 -11.72 -12.58
N ASN A 187 -3.05 -12.62 -13.23
CA ASN A 187 -2.21 -13.61 -12.55
C ASN A 187 -0.99 -12.99 -11.85
N TYR A 188 -0.65 -11.75 -12.18
CA TYR A 188 0.36 -10.93 -11.50
C TYR A 188 -0.25 -9.99 -10.46
N GLY A 189 -1.52 -10.18 -10.08
CA GLY A 189 -2.20 -9.35 -9.10
C GLY A 189 -2.58 -7.95 -9.61
N LEU A 190 -2.56 -7.73 -10.93
CA LEU A 190 -2.98 -6.47 -11.55
C LEU A 190 -4.48 -6.49 -11.85
N ARG A 191 -5.18 -5.43 -11.44
CA ARG A 191 -6.60 -5.25 -11.75
C ARG A 191 -6.75 -4.80 -13.22
N PRO A 192 -7.58 -5.46 -14.03
CA PRO A 192 -7.72 -5.17 -15.44
C PRO A 192 -8.53 -3.89 -15.67
N VAL A 193 -8.30 -3.25 -16.80
CA VAL A 193 -9.12 -2.12 -17.30
C VAL A 193 -10.12 -2.55 -18.37
N ASN A 194 -9.92 -3.73 -18.96
CA ASN A 194 -10.84 -4.32 -19.92
C ASN A 194 -12.01 -4.98 -19.16
N ALA A 195 -13.24 -4.51 -19.42
CA ALA A 195 -14.44 -4.95 -18.71
C ALA A 195 -14.80 -6.44 -18.94
N GLU A 196 -14.31 -7.03 -20.03
CA GLU A 196 -14.50 -8.45 -20.33
C GLU A 196 -13.59 -9.37 -19.48
N VAL A 197 -12.61 -8.79 -18.76
CA VAL A 197 -11.69 -9.53 -17.90
C VAL A 197 -12.08 -9.34 -16.44
N SER A 198 -12.49 -10.43 -15.79
CA SER A 198 -12.80 -10.43 -14.35
C SER A 198 -11.63 -10.94 -13.51
N VAL A 199 -11.43 -10.32 -12.35
CA VAL A 199 -10.56 -10.84 -11.28
C VAL A 199 -11.27 -11.90 -10.43
N ASP A 200 -12.60 -11.93 -10.45
CA ASP A 200 -13.43 -12.91 -9.75
C ASP A 200 -13.63 -14.15 -10.63
N ARG A 201 -12.60 -15.00 -10.66
CA ARG A 201 -12.59 -16.25 -11.43
C ARG A 201 -11.83 -17.34 -10.69
N PRO A 202 -12.08 -18.62 -11.00
CA PRO A 202 -11.27 -19.72 -10.49
C PRO A 202 -9.77 -19.47 -10.74
N ASP A 203 -8.93 -19.85 -9.77
CA ASP A 203 -7.46 -19.76 -9.80
C ASP A 203 -6.85 -18.35 -9.88
N SER A 204 -7.67 -17.30 -9.85
CA SER A 204 -7.20 -15.92 -9.69
C SER A 204 -6.58 -15.72 -8.31
N PRO A 205 -5.48 -14.95 -8.19
CA PRO A 205 -4.93 -14.60 -6.87
C PRO A 205 -5.96 -13.85 -6.02
N PHE A 206 -6.90 -13.10 -6.62
CA PHE A 206 -7.94 -12.37 -5.89
C PHE A 206 -8.97 -13.29 -5.22
N THR A 207 -9.33 -14.41 -5.85
CA THR A 207 -10.28 -15.38 -5.28
C THR A 207 -9.59 -16.34 -4.32
N ARG A 208 -8.34 -16.72 -4.63
CA ARG A 208 -7.51 -17.58 -3.78
C ARG A 208 -7.30 -17.00 -2.38
N TRP A 209 -7.15 -15.69 -2.27
CA TRP A 209 -6.83 -15.00 -1.00
C TRP A 209 -8.04 -14.26 -0.40
N LYS A 210 -9.26 -14.61 -0.80
CA LYS A 210 -10.49 -13.99 -0.28
C LYS A 210 -10.60 -14.08 1.25
N ASP A 211 -10.22 -15.22 1.83
CA ASP A 211 -10.32 -15.48 3.26
C ASP A 211 -9.29 -14.68 4.07
N ALA A 212 -8.21 -14.23 3.42
CA ALA A 212 -7.28 -13.27 4.00
C ALA A 212 -7.83 -11.84 3.98
N GLY A 213 -8.90 -11.56 3.23
CA GLY A 213 -9.56 -10.25 3.12
C GLY A 213 -9.40 -9.58 1.75
N ILE A 214 -8.81 -10.24 0.75
CA ILE A 214 -8.80 -9.72 -0.62
C ILE A 214 -10.22 -9.73 -1.18
N THR A 215 -10.63 -8.65 -1.86
CA THR A 215 -11.96 -8.55 -2.48
C THR A 215 -11.84 -8.27 -3.97
N PRO A 216 -12.67 -8.91 -4.82
CA PRO A 216 -12.71 -8.59 -6.25
C PRO A 216 -13.23 -7.16 -6.49
N VAL A 217 -14.08 -6.63 -5.62
CA VAL A 217 -14.66 -5.28 -5.75
C VAL A 217 -14.15 -4.39 -4.63
N VAL A 218 -13.46 -3.32 -5.00
CA VAL A 218 -12.95 -2.28 -4.09
C VAL A 218 -13.72 -0.99 -4.34
N GLN A 219 -14.20 -0.36 -3.27
CA GLN A 219 -14.97 0.87 -3.37
C GLN A 219 -14.11 2.00 -3.97
N ARG A 220 -14.59 2.59 -5.07
CA ARG A 220 -13.90 3.71 -5.76
C ARG A 220 -14.48 5.08 -5.43
N THR A 221 -15.67 5.15 -4.85
CA THR A 221 -16.36 6.44 -4.59
C THR A 221 -15.63 7.30 -3.56
N SER A 222 -14.92 6.66 -2.62
CA SER A 222 -14.08 7.30 -1.61
C SER A 222 -12.59 7.19 -1.93
N ALA A 223 -12.21 6.81 -3.15
CA ALA A 223 -10.80 6.72 -3.54
C ALA A 223 -10.08 8.07 -3.34
N MET A 224 -8.83 8.01 -2.90
CA MET A 224 -7.97 9.18 -2.86
C MET A 224 -7.87 9.79 -4.26
N ARG A 225 -8.00 11.12 -4.34
CA ARG A 225 -7.64 11.88 -5.52
C ARG A 225 -6.12 11.92 -5.62
N SER A 226 -5.59 11.83 -6.83
CA SER A 226 -4.16 11.97 -7.09
C SER A 226 -3.67 13.31 -6.51
N PRO A 227 -2.76 13.30 -5.53
CA PRO A 227 -2.26 14.54 -4.95
C PRO A 227 -1.43 15.31 -5.97
N ASP A 228 -1.47 16.64 -5.86
CA ASP A 228 -0.59 17.49 -6.67
C ASP A 228 0.89 17.27 -6.32
N ARG A 229 1.76 17.60 -7.28
CA ARG A 229 3.21 17.52 -7.13
C ARG A 229 3.69 18.15 -5.82
N ASP A 230 3.16 19.31 -5.46
CA ASP A 230 3.60 20.06 -4.29
C ASP A 230 3.25 19.34 -2.97
N VAL A 231 2.11 18.64 -2.93
CA VAL A 231 1.72 17.80 -1.78
C VAL A 231 2.71 16.65 -1.61
N LEU A 232 3.00 15.95 -2.72
CA LEU A 232 3.95 14.83 -2.72
C LEU A 232 5.36 15.30 -2.31
N GLN A 233 5.81 16.45 -2.81
CA GLN A 233 7.10 17.03 -2.43
C GLN A 233 7.16 17.46 -0.97
N ALA A 234 6.07 18.02 -0.43
CA ALA A 234 5.99 18.41 0.98
C ALA A 234 6.11 17.18 1.90
N LEU A 235 5.41 16.08 1.59
CA LEU A 235 5.50 14.82 2.33
C LEU A 235 6.91 14.23 2.27
N LEU A 236 7.52 14.16 1.08
CA LEU A 236 8.89 13.64 0.92
C LEU A 236 9.93 14.48 1.68
N ARG A 237 9.82 15.81 1.60
CA ARG A 237 10.70 16.71 2.35
C ARG A 237 10.54 16.54 3.85
N TRP A 238 9.31 16.42 4.33
CA TRP A 238 9.04 16.17 5.73
C TRP A 238 9.65 14.84 6.20
N PHE A 239 9.51 13.77 5.41
CA PHE A 239 10.06 12.45 5.72
C PHE A 239 11.59 12.50 5.87
N ASP A 240 12.28 13.15 4.94
CA ASP A 240 13.74 13.29 5.00
C ASP A 240 14.21 14.01 6.26
N LEU A 241 13.47 15.01 6.71
CA LEU A 241 13.85 15.84 7.86
C LEU A 241 13.51 15.21 9.21
N ASN A 242 12.56 14.28 9.26
CA ASN A 242 11.99 13.79 10.52
C ASN A 242 12.13 12.30 10.77
N VAL A 243 12.35 11.50 9.72
CA VAL A 243 12.34 10.03 9.80
C VAL A 243 13.58 9.41 9.19
N ALA A 244 14.06 9.90 8.03
CA ALA A 244 15.15 9.25 7.28
C ALA A 244 16.56 9.43 7.88
N GLN A 245 16.70 10.11 9.02
CA GLN A 245 17.99 10.39 9.67
C GLN A 245 18.51 9.23 10.48
#